data_AF-A0A7C1FHS1-F1
#
_entry.id   AF-A0A7C1FHS1-F1
#
_cell.length_a   1.000
_cell.length_b   1.000
_cell.length_c   1.000
_cell.angle_alpha   90.00
_cell.angle_beta   90.00
_cell.angle_gamma   90.00
#
_symmetry.space_group_name_H-M   'P 1'
#
loop_
_entity.id
_entity.type
_entity.pdbx_description
1 polymer ?
#
loop_
_entity_poly.entity_id
_entity_poly.type
_entity_poly.pdbx_seq_one_letter_code
_entity_poly.pdbx_strand_id
1 'polypeptide(L)' 'MISGAKSAAEVCRQYQLKPQLVTEWKATFLANAASAFQAEAQLREVQTRIVELERLVGRQALELEVAKKP' A
#
# COMPACT_ATOMS: atom_id res chain seq x y z
N MET A 1 13.20 2.29 32.22
CA MET A 1 12.54 1.84 30.97
C MET A 1 13.61 1.63 29.92
N ILE A 2 13.88 0.39 29.51
CA ILE A 2 14.72 0.11 28.35
C ILE A 2 13.76 -0.12 27.19
N SER A 3 13.41 0.96 26.48
CA SER A 3 12.85 0.83 25.15
C SER A 3 13.98 0.32 24.26
N GLY A 4 13.79 -0.78 23.52
CA GLY A 4 14.79 -1.30 22.57
C GLY A 4 15.09 -0.36 21.38
N ALA A 5 14.64 0.89 21.44
CA ALA A 5 14.89 1.91 20.44
C ALA A 5 16.32 2.46 20.59
N LYS A 6 17.14 2.21 19.57
CA LYS A 6 18.44 2.87 19.41
C LYS A 6 18.23 4.34 19.06
N SER A 7 18.96 5.21 19.71
CA SER A 7 19.08 6.62 19.33
C SER A 7 19.72 6.77 17.94
N ALA A 8 19.47 7.88 17.27
CA ALA A 8 20.06 8.16 15.95
C ALA A 8 21.60 8.11 15.99
N ALA A 9 22.22 8.55 17.10
CA ALA A 9 23.66 8.49 17.30
C ALA A 9 24.18 7.04 17.42
N GLU A 10 23.44 6.16 18.10
CA GLU A 10 23.77 4.74 18.20
C GLU A 10 23.66 4.04 16.84
N VAL A 11 22.61 4.36 16.06
CA VAL A 11 22.45 3.87 14.68
C VAL A 11 23.60 4.34 13.80
N CYS A 12 23.96 5.62 13.86
CA CYS A 12 25.08 6.16 13.08
C CYS A 12 26.41 5.47 13.41
N ARG A 13 26.70 5.26 14.70
CA ARG A 13 27.92 4.56 15.12
C ARG A 13 27.93 3.10 14.68
N GLN A 14 26.83 2.39 14.90
CA GLN A 14 26.75 0.96 14.59
C GLN A 14 26.94 0.67 13.10
N TYR A 15 26.31 1.47 12.24
CA TYR A 15 26.32 1.26 10.79
C TYR A 15 27.29 2.19 10.05
N GLN A 16 28.17 2.89 10.79
CA GLN A 16 29.11 3.90 10.27
C GLN A 16 28.45 4.93 9.32
N LEU A 17 27.24 5.37 9.66
CA LEU A 17 26.50 6.34 8.87
C LEU A 17 26.88 7.76 9.28
N LYS A 18 26.90 8.67 8.30
CA LYS A 18 26.97 10.10 8.56
C LYS A 18 25.64 10.56 9.20
N PRO A 19 25.65 11.33 10.31
CA PRO A 19 24.43 11.80 10.96
C PRO A 19 23.47 12.55 10.03
N GLN A 20 24.03 13.33 9.10
CA GLN A 20 23.26 14.07 8.11
C GLN A 20 22.39 13.15 7.24
N LEU A 21 22.91 11.98 6.84
CA LEU A 21 22.20 11.02 6.00
C LEU A 21 20.95 10.48 6.71
N VAL A 22 21.08 10.15 8.00
CA VAL A 22 19.95 9.64 8.80
C VAL A 22 18.88 10.71 8.99
N THR A 23 19.29 11.97 9.19
CA THR A 23 18.36 13.10 9.28
C THR A 23 17.62 13.35 7.96
N GLU A 24 18.33 13.35 6.83
CA GLU A 24 17.76 13.55 5.49
C GLU A 24 16.80 12.42 5.13
N TRP A 25 17.15 11.17 5.39
CA TRP A 25 16.26 10.02 5.16
C TRP A 25 15.00 10.10 6.02
N LYS A 26 15.12 10.47 7.30
CA LYS A 26 13.96 10.65 8.15
C LYS A 26 13.04 11.75 7.62
N ALA A 27 13.58 12.89 7.22
CA ALA A 27 12.81 13.99 6.66
C ALA A 27 12.12 13.58 5.34
N THR A 28 12.86 12.92 4.46
CA THR A 28 12.34 12.42 3.17
C THR A 28 11.25 11.39 3.38
N PHE A 29 11.46 10.44 4.29
CA PHE A 29 10.46 9.44 4.62
C PHE A 29 9.19 10.09 5.19
N LEU A 30 9.30 11.00 6.17
CA LEU A 30 8.12 11.65 6.74
C LEU A 30 7.35 12.49 5.73
N ALA A 31 8.04 13.15 4.79
CA ALA A 31 7.41 13.91 3.72
C ALA A 31 6.68 13.03 2.69
N ASN A 32 7.16 11.79 2.46
CA ASN A 32 6.67 10.91 1.40
C ASN A 32 6.00 9.63 1.92
N ALA A 33 5.88 9.44 3.23
CA ALA A 33 5.41 8.18 3.82
C ALA A 33 4.03 7.81 3.30
N ALA A 34 3.12 8.79 3.23
CA ALA A 34 1.76 8.56 2.74
C ALA A 34 1.74 8.01 1.31
N SER A 35 2.57 8.53 0.40
CA SER A 35 2.60 8.06 -0.99
C SER A 35 3.20 6.66 -1.13
N ALA A 36 4.22 6.33 -0.32
CA ALA A 36 4.83 5.00 -0.32
C ALA A 36 3.85 3.88 0.06
N PHE A 37 2.84 4.17 0.89
CA PHE A 37 1.85 3.19 1.34
C PHE A 37 0.46 3.35 0.69
N GLN A 38 0.27 4.31 -0.22
CA GLN A 38 -1.00 4.53 -0.92
C GLN A 38 -1.30 3.46 -1.99
N ALA A 39 -0.27 2.87 -2.59
CA ALA A 39 -0.43 1.87 -3.66
C ALA A 39 -1.26 0.66 -3.24
N GLU A 40 -1.14 0.20 -1.99
CA GLU A 40 -1.91 -0.94 -1.47
C GLU A 40 -3.40 -0.60 -1.28
N ALA A 41 -3.71 0.64 -0.88
CA ALA A 41 -5.09 1.09 -0.75
C ALA A 41 -5.76 1.18 -2.12
N GLN A 42 -5.07 1.75 -3.11
CA GLN A 42 -5.53 1.84 -4.49
C GLN A 42 -5.72 0.45 -5.11
N LEU A 43 -4.80 -0.49 -4.87
CA LEU A 43 -4.91 -1.85 -5.36
C LEU A 43 -6.15 -2.57 -4.80
N ARG A 44 -6.45 -2.38 -3.50
CA ARG A 44 -7.66 -2.94 -2.87
C ARG A 44 -8.95 -2.38 -3.46
N GLU A 45 -8.98 -1.08 -3.75
CA GLU A 45 -10.14 -0.43 -4.39
C GLU A 45 -10.37 -1.00 -5.79
N VAL A 46 -9.30 -1.13 -6.59
CA VAL A 46 -9.35 -1.74 -7.92
C VAL A 46 -9.83 -3.19 -7.86
N GLN A 47 -9.31 -4.00 -6.92
CA GLN A 47 -9.74 -5.39 -6.73
C GLN A 47 -11.22 -5.49 -6.35
N THR A 48 -11.70 -4.60 -5.48
CA THR A 48 -13.12 -4.53 -5.10
C THR A 48 -13.98 -4.26 -6.33
N ARG A 49 -13.56 -3.30 -7.17
CA ARG A 49 -14.27 -2.94 -8.40
C ARG A 49 -14.29 -4.09 -9.41
N ILE A 50 -13.21 -4.84 -9.54
CA ILE A 50 -13.14 -6.02 -10.42
C ILE A 50 -14.19 -7.06 -9.99
N VAL A 51 -14.25 -7.39 -8.69
CA VAL A 51 -15.20 -8.39 -8.17
C VAL A 51 -16.66 -7.96 -8.40
N GLU A 52 -16.97 -6.67 -8.24
CA GLU A 52 -18.30 -6.14 -8.54
C GLU A 52 -18.67 -6.31 -10.01
N LEU A 53 -17.73 -5.99 -10.91
CA LEU A 53 -17.93 -6.07 -12.35
C LEU A 53 -18.07 -7.52 -12.82
N GLU A 54 -17.24 -8.43 -12.31
CA GLU A 54 -17.34 -9.87 -12.60
C GLU A 54 -18.71 -10.43 -12.23
N ARG A 55 -19.25 -10.02 -11.06
CA ARG A 55 -20.61 -10.42 -10.64
C ARG A 55 -21.69 -9.84 -11.54
N LEU A 56 -21.55 -8.59 -11.99
CA LEU A 56 -22.50 -7.96 -12.91
C LEU A 56 -22.52 -8.67 -14.26
N VAL A 57 -21.34 -8.96 -14.82
CA VAL A 57 -21.19 -9.69 -16.09
C VAL A 57 -21.82 -11.08 -15.98
N GLY A 58 -21.59 -11.80 -14.88
CA GLY A 58 -22.21 -13.11 -14.65
C GLY A 58 -23.74 -13.06 -14.63
N ARG A 59 -24.33 -12.05 -13.99
CA ARG A 59 -25.81 -11.87 -13.99
C ARG A 59 -26.34 -11.58 -15.38
N GLN A 60 -25.69 -10.66 -16.11
CA GLN A 60 -26.09 -10.31 -17.48
C GLN A 60 -25.98 -11.51 -18.42
N ALA A 61 -24.95 -12.34 -18.28
CA ALA A 61 -24.82 -13.57 -19.07
C ALA A 61 -26.01 -14.51 -18.85
N LEU A 62 -26.43 -14.70 -17.60
CA LEU A 62 -27.60 -15.52 -17.26
C LEU A 62 -28.90 -14.93 -17.81
N GLU A 63 -29.11 -13.61 -17.64
CA GLU A 63 -30.29 -12.92 -18.18
C GLU A 63 -30.38 -13.08 -19.71
N LEU A 64 -29.25 -12.98 -20.41
CA LEU A 64 -29.18 -13.20 -21.86
C LEU A 64 -29.45 -14.65 -22.26
N GLU A 65 -28.98 -15.64 -21.49
CA GLU A 65 -29.28 -17.05 -21.74
C GLU A 65 -30.77 -17.36 -21.59
N VAL A 66 -31.41 -16.79 -20.57
CA VAL A 66 -32.86 -16.94 -20.35
C VAL A 66 -33.64 -16.26 -21.48
N ALA A 67 -33.29 -15.02 -21.84
CA ALA A 67 -33.96 -14.28 -22.91
C ALA A 67 -33.81 -14.93 -24.30
N LYS A 68 -32.77 -15.75 -24.51
CA LYS A 68 -32.53 -16.48 -25.76
C LYS A 68 -33.19 -17.85 -25.83
N LYS A 69 -33.71 -18.39 -24.72
CA LYS A 69 -34.51 -19.63 -24.75
C LYS A 69 -35.95 -19.30 -25.18
N PRO A 70 -36.48 -19.96 -26.24
CA PRO A 70 -37.85 -19.75 -26.71
C PRO A 70 -38.90 -20.27 -25.73
#